data_AF-A0A818URV3-F1
#
_entry.id   AF-A0A818URV3-F1
#
_cell.length_a   1.000
_cell.length_b   1.000
_cell.length_c   1.000
_cell.angle_alpha   90.00
_cell.angle_beta   90.00
_cell.angle_gamma   90.00
#
_symmetry.space_group_name_H-M   'P 1'
#
loop_
_entity.id
_entity.type
_entity.pdbx_description
1 polymer ?
#
loop_
_entity_poly.entity_id
_entity_poly.type
_entity_poly.pdbx_seq_one_letter_code
_entity_poly.pdbx_strand_id
1 'polypeptide(L)'
;MSSMVYRAMKICSTHQALHDEYEFIREVSLKNGYPIAFGESVIRKQLNLVYPPHAIISTTPGTDIIVLQVPYYGKASQISGNRLTAVVAKQYSSEQVRVVYDVTA
;
A
#
# COMPACT_ATOMS: atom_id res chain seq x y z
N MET A 1 -9.16 -26.61 5.20
CA MET A 1 -7.84 -26.67 5.86
C MET A 1 -7.98 -26.18 7.29
N SER A 2 -7.64 -27.02 8.28
CA SER A 2 -7.78 -26.70 9.71
C SER A 2 -6.48 -26.07 10.22
N SER A 3 -6.42 -24.74 10.26
CA SER A 3 -5.35 -23.98 10.93
C SER A 3 -5.82 -23.53 12.31
N MET A 4 -4.91 -23.41 13.28
CA MET A 4 -5.21 -22.87 14.62
C MET A 4 -5.86 -21.49 14.52
N VAL A 5 -5.35 -20.64 13.63
CA VAL A 5 -5.90 -19.31 13.31
C VAL A 5 -7.32 -19.41 12.72
N TYR A 6 -7.57 -20.39 11.85
CA TYR A 6 -8.90 -20.61 11.27
C TYR A 6 -9.93 -20.99 12.34
N ARG A 7 -9.53 -21.84 13.30
CA ARG A 7 -10.37 -22.23 14.43
C ARG A 7 -10.66 -21.06 15.36
N ALA A 8 -9.64 -20.24 15.67
CA ALA A 8 -9.80 -19.03 16.47
C ALA A 8 -10.89 -18.11 15.89
N MET A 9 -10.84 -17.84 14.58
CA MET A 9 -11.87 -17.03 13.90
C MET A 9 -13.27 -17.63 13.93
N LYS A 10 -13.39 -18.96 13.90
CA LYS A 10 -14.67 -19.68 13.90
C LYS A 10 -15.31 -19.73 15.29
N ILE A 11 -14.49 -19.71 16.35
CA ILE A 11 -14.93 -19.90 17.74
C ILE A 11 -15.15 -18.56 18.44
N CYS A 12 -14.30 -17.57 18.16
CA CYS A 12 -14.38 -16.27 18.82
C CYS A 12 -15.52 -15.43 18.23
N SER A 13 -16.53 -15.14 19.05
CA SER A 13 -17.68 -14.32 18.64
C SER A 13 -17.42 -12.81 18.72
N THR A 14 -16.42 -12.38 19.48
CA THR A 14 -16.08 -10.97 19.68
C THR A 14 -14.66 -10.68 19.18
N HIS A 15 -14.45 -9.45 18.68
CA HIS A 15 -13.12 -9.02 18.24
C HIS A 15 -12.08 -9.05 19.36
N GLN A 16 -12.49 -8.78 20.60
CA GLN A 16 -11.58 -8.80 21.74
C GLN A 16 -11.09 -10.21 22.07
N ALA A 17 -12.01 -11.19 22.14
CA ALA A 17 -11.62 -12.59 22.36
C ALA A 17 -10.73 -13.12 21.22
N LEU A 18 -10.98 -12.68 19.99
CA LEU A 18 -10.17 -13.04 18.83
C LEU A 18 -8.75 -12.44 18.90
N HIS A 19 -8.62 -11.22 19.42
CA HIS A 19 -7.32 -10.59 19.65
C HIS A 19 -6.51 -11.32 20.73
N ASP A 20 -7.15 -11.63 21.86
CA ASP A 20 -6.51 -12.36 22.97
C ASP A 20 -6.01 -13.74 22.50
N GLU A 21 -6.81 -14.43 21.69
CA GLU A 21 -6.43 -15.72 21.11
C GLU A 21 -5.24 -15.58 20.13
N TYR A 22 -5.16 -14.49 19.37
CA TYR A 22 -4.00 -14.23 18.52
C TYR A 22 -2.73 -13.91 19.30
N GLU A 23 -2.84 -13.18 20.42
CA GLU A 23 -1.70 -12.97 21.32
C GLU A 23 -1.21 -14.30 21.91
N PHE A 24 -2.13 -15.15 22.34
CA PHE A 24 -1.80 -16.49 22.83
C PHE A 24 -1.07 -17.31 21.76
N ILE A 25 -1.59 -17.34 20.53
CA ILE A 25 -0.95 -18.03 19.40
C ILE A 25 0.45 -17.49 19.12
N ARG A 26 0.63 -16.15 19.21
CA ARG A 26 1.93 -15.50 19.03
C ARG A 26 2.93 -15.91 20.09
N GLU A 27 2.52 -15.90 21.36
CA GLU A 27 3.38 -16.33 22.46
C GLU A 27 3.78 -17.80 22.35
N VAL A 28 2.84 -18.69 22.05
CA VAL A 28 3.11 -20.12 21.87
C VAL A 28 4.06 -20.34 20.70
N SER A 29 3.88 -19.62 19.60
CA SER A 29 4.77 -19.70 18.44
C SER A 29 6.19 -19.25 18.79
N LEU A 30 6.33 -18.17 19.55
CA LEU A 30 7.63 -17.65 20.00
C LEU A 30 8.31 -18.62 20.96
N LYS A 31 7.58 -19.19 21.93
CA LYS A 31 8.08 -20.21 22.86
C LYS A 31 8.59 -21.46 22.12
N ASN A 32 7.97 -21.79 20.99
CA ASN A 32 8.38 -22.89 20.12
C ASN A 32 9.50 -22.53 19.12
N GLY A 33 10.05 -21.30 19.20
CA GLY A 33 11.16 -20.86 18.35
C GLY A 33 10.75 -20.43 16.93
N TYR A 34 9.45 -20.24 16.66
CA TYR A 34 9.01 -19.73 15.37
C TYR A 34 9.21 -18.21 15.26
N PRO A 35 9.64 -17.69 14.09
CA PRO A 35 9.72 -16.26 13.85
C PRO A 35 8.35 -15.58 13.98
N ILE A 36 8.30 -14.43 14.67
CA ILE A 36 7.07 -13.67 14.87
C ILE A 36 6.42 -13.29 13.53
N ALA A 37 7.24 -12.88 12.56
CA ALA A 37 6.79 -12.52 11.21
C ALA A 37 6.03 -13.66 10.51
N PHE A 38 6.38 -14.92 10.79
CA PHE A 38 5.67 -16.07 10.25
C PHE A 38 4.24 -16.14 10.81
N GLY A 39 4.09 -16.08 12.13
CA GLY A 39 2.77 -16.09 12.79
C GLY A 39 1.87 -14.95 12.30
N GLU A 40 2.41 -13.73 12.25
CA GLU A 40 1.71 -12.55 11.74
C GLU A 40 1.31 -12.70 10.27
N SER A 41 2.17 -13.29 9.44
CA SER A 41 1.86 -13.54 8.02
C SER A 41 0.69 -14.51 7.82
N VAL A 42 0.62 -15.55 8.66
CA VAL A 42 -0.46 -16.56 8.61
C VAL A 42 -1.77 -15.94 9.08
N ILE A 43 -1.74 -15.15 10.15
CA ILE A 43 -2.90 -14.42 10.64
C ILE A 43 -3.41 -13.45 9.58
N ARG A 44 -2.52 -12.64 8.99
CA ARG A 44 -2.86 -11.69 7.92
C ARG A 44 -3.47 -12.39 6.71
N LYS A 45 -2.87 -13.48 6.24
CA LYS A 45 -3.39 -14.26 5.11
C LYS A 45 -4.80 -14.77 5.41
N GLN A 46 -5.03 -15.23 6.63
CA GLN A 46 -6.31 -15.78 7.03
C GLN A 46 -7.39 -14.69 7.18
N LEU A 47 -7.04 -13.53 7.73
CA LEU A 47 -7.93 -12.37 7.82
C LEU A 47 -8.30 -11.84 6.44
N ASN A 48 -7.34 -11.69 5.53
CA ASN A 48 -7.58 -11.22 4.17
C ASN A 48 -8.48 -12.16 3.34
N LEU A 49 -8.55 -13.45 3.70
CA LEU A 49 -9.47 -14.40 3.07
C LEU A 49 -10.93 -14.18 3.50
N VAL A 50 -11.14 -13.79 4.75
CA VAL A 50 -12.50 -13.58 5.30
C VAL A 50 -12.97 -12.15 5.06
N TYR A 51 -12.08 -11.20 5.26
CA TYR A 51 -12.29 -9.77 5.09
C TYR A 51 -11.36 -9.32 3.97
N PRO A 52 -11.81 -9.42 2.69
CA PRO A 52 -11.00 -8.90 1.60
C PRO A 52 -10.71 -7.43 1.89
N PRO A 53 -9.45 -6.98 1.74
CA PRO A 53 -9.13 -5.58 1.94
C PRO A 53 -10.04 -4.76 1.06
N HIS A 54 -10.75 -3.79 1.66
CA HIS A 54 -11.53 -2.86 0.88
C HIS A 54 -10.60 -2.25 -0.15
N ALA A 55 -10.98 -2.38 -1.43
CA ALA A 55 -10.28 -1.70 -2.50
C ALA A 55 -10.18 -0.24 -2.07
N ILE A 56 -8.97 0.26 -1.92
CA ILE A 56 -8.75 1.68 -1.67
C ILE A 56 -9.33 2.35 -2.92
N ILE A 57 -10.55 2.88 -2.80
CA ILE A 57 -11.10 3.77 -3.81
C ILE A 57 -10.26 5.02 -3.65
N SER A 58 -9.18 5.11 -4.42
CA SER A 58 -8.44 6.35 -4.57
C SER A 58 -9.48 7.40 -4.94
N THR A 59 -9.68 8.38 -4.07
CA THR A 59 -10.66 9.46 -4.28
C THR A 59 -10.19 10.43 -5.37
N THR A 60 -9.21 10.03 -6.19
CA THR A 60 -8.84 10.68 -7.43
C THR A 60 -9.42 9.88 -8.60
N PRO A 61 -10.36 10.46 -9.38
CA PRO A 61 -10.79 9.86 -10.62
C PRO A 61 -9.58 9.68 -11.53
N GLY A 62 -9.47 8.49 -12.13
CA GLY A 62 -8.37 8.05 -12.99
C GLY A 62 -8.06 9.06 -14.09
N THR A 63 -7.04 9.86 -13.85
CA THR A 63 -6.12 10.32 -14.87
C THR A 63 -4.75 9.93 -14.34
N ASP A 64 -4.05 9.09 -15.09
CA ASP A 64 -2.68 8.67 -14.78
C ASP A 64 -1.79 9.90 -15.01
N ILE A 65 -1.84 10.85 -14.06
CA ILE A 65 -1.07 12.07 -14.14
C ILE A 65 0.32 11.75 -13.62
N ILE A 66 1.26 11.53 -14.53
CA ILE A 66 2.67 11.35 -14.16
C ILE A 66 3.17 12.70 -13.64
N VAL A 67 3.41 12.78 -12.34
CA VAL A 67 3.97 13.97 -11.70
C VAL A 67 5.49 13.89 -11.75
N LEU A 68 6.11 14.79 -12.51
CA LEU A 68 7.57 14.90 -12.57
C LEU A 68 8.02 16.02 -11.63
N GLN A 69 8.71 15.66 -10.56
CA GLN A 69 9.36 16.61 -9.66
C GLN A 69 10.70 17.03 -10.24
N VAL A 70 10.87 18.34 -10.50
CA VAL A 70 12.11 18.89 -11.05
C VAL A 70 12.57 20.07 -10.17
N PRO A 71 13.83 20.08 -9.71
CA PRO A 71 14.36 21.22 -8.96
C PRO A 71 14.35 22.51 -9.80
N TYR A 72 13.92 23.62 -9.19
CA TYR A 72 13.83 24.92 -9.84
C TYR A 72 15.17 25.66 -9.83
N TYR A 73 15.83 25.73 -10.99
CA TYR A 73 17.09 26.47 -11.18
C TYR A 73 16.90 27.79 -11.96
N GLY A 74 15.65 28.28 -12.09
CA GLY A 74 15.31 29.49 -12.82
C GLY A 74 14.67 29.24 -14.20
N LYS A 75 14.79 30.21 -15.12
CA LYS A 75 14.13 30.17 -16.44
C LYS A 75 14.50 28.95 -17.28
N ALA A 76 15.72 28.44 -17.15
CA ALA A 76 16.18 27.24 -17.85
C ALA A 76 15.35 26.00 -17.47
N SER A 77 15.00 25.83 -16.20
CA SER A 77 14.13 24.75 -15.73
C SER A 77 12.73 24.82 -16.34
N GLN A 78 12.18 26.03 -16.50
CA GLN A 78 10.86 26.24 -17.12
C GLN A 78 10.86 25.85 -18.60
N ILE A 79 11.90 26.22 -19.34
CA ILE A 79 12.04 25.88 -20.76
C ILE A 79 12.12 24.36 -20.93
N SER A 80 12.91 23.68 -20.10
CA SER A 80 13.04 22.23 -20.12
C SER A 80 11.73 21.52 -19.74
N GLY A 81 11.03 21.99 -18.71
CA GLY A 81 9.73 21.44 -18.30
C GLY A 81 8.66 21.58 -19.40
N ASN A 82 8.61 22.72 -20.08
CA ASN A 82 7.69 22.94 -21.21
C ASN A 82 7.99 22.02 -22.39
N ARG A 83 9.28 21.81 -22.70
CA ARG A 83 9.70 20.88 -23.76
C ARG A 83 9.33 19.44 -23.42
N LEU A 84 9.53 19.02 -22.18
CA LEU A 84 9.18 17.67 -21.72
C LEU A 84 7.67 17.45 -21.79
N THR A 85 6.87 18.43 -21.34
CA THR A 85 5.42 18.35 -21.42
C THR A 85 4.94 18.21 -22.87
N ALA A 86 5.55 18.95 -23.80
CA ALA A 86 5.23 18.86 -25.22
C ALA A 86 5.63 17.51 -25.86
N VAL A 87 6.76 16.93 -25.45
CA VAL A 87 7.22 15.61 -25.93
C VAL A 87 6.30 14.50 -25.41
N VAL A 88 5.92 14.55 -24.13
CA VAL A 88 5.05 13.52 -23.56
C VAL A 88 3.64 13.60 -24.15
N ALA A 89 3.08 14.81 -24.30
CA ALA A 89 1.80 14.99 -24.97
C ALA A 89 1.79 14.47 -26.42
N LYS A 90 2.94 14.50 -27.10
CA LYS A 90 3.10 13.97 -28.46
C LYS A 90 3.26 12.45 -28.49
N GLN A 91 4.00 11.88 -27.53
CA GLN A 91 4.35 10.46 -27.52
C GLN A 91 3.25 9.59 -26.89
N TYR A 92 2.57 10.10 -25.87
CA TYR A 92 1.55 9.39 -25.10
C TYR A 92 0.24 10.20 -25.13
N SER A 93 -0.65 9.86 -26.06
CA SER A 93 -1.90 10.61 -26.30
C SER A 93 -2.90 10.56 -25.14
N SER A 94 -2.69 9.70 -24.14
CA SER A 94 -3.65 9.43 -23.05
C SER A 94 -3.12 9.75 -21.65
N GLU A 95 -1.83 10.10 -21.53
CA GLU A 95 -1.20 10.40 -20.24
C GLU A 95 -0.99 11.91 -20.10
N GLN A 96 -1.44 12.50 -19.01
CA GLN A 96 -1.21 13.92 -18.71
C GLN A 96 0.02 14.03 -17.81
N VAL A 97 1.03 14.82 -18.20
CA VAL A 97 2.19 15.05 -17.33
C VAL A 97 2.06 16.40 -16.65
N ARG A 98 2.22 16.42 -15.34
CA ARG A 98 2.31 17.66 -14.56
C ARG A 98 3.72 17.81 -14.01
N VAL A 99 4.43 18.83 -14.49
CA VAL A 99 5.75 19.20 -13.95
C VAL A 99 5.53 20.04 -12.69
N VAL A 100 6.05 19.57 -11.56
CA VAL A 100 6.06 20.31 -10.29
C VAL A 100 7.48 20.74 -10.02
N TYR A 101 7.66 22.04 -9.79
CA TYR A 101 8.96 22.62 -9.49
C TYR A 101 9.14 22.70 -7.97
N ASP A 102 10.08 21.92 -7.43
CA ASP A 102 10.45 22.02 -6.03
C ASP A 102 11.48 23.14 -5.87
N VAL A 103 11.16 24.11 -5.00
CA VAL A 103 12.08 25.18 -4.62
C VAL A 103 12.99 24.59 -3.55
N THR A 104 14.17 24.15 -3.93
CA THR A 104 15.24 23.88 -2.97
C THR A 104 15.65 25.23 -2.37
N ALA A 105 15.20 25.48 -1.13
CA ALA A 105 15.68 26.57 -0.29
C ALA A 105 17.14 26.33 0.11
#